data_AF-A0A840K772-F1
#
_entry.id   AF-A0A840K772-F1
#
_cell.length_a   1.000
_cell.length_b   1.000
_cell.length_c   1.000
_cell.angle_alpha   90.00
_cell.angle_beta   90.00
_cell.angle_gamma   90.00
#
_symmetry.space_group_name_H-M   'P 1'
#
loop_
_entity.id
_entity.type
_entity.pdbx_description
1 polymer ?
#
loop_
_entity_poly.entity_id
_entity_poly.type
_entity_poly.pdbx_seq_one_letter_code
_entity_poly.pdbx_strand_id
1 'polypeptide(L)'
;MDKETVRYIINYFSHLLTSDEKMAIKYSSSLYKLEYSPNINTKNLEKIYKKRGWLNSDQTVLELLKGGYENFELLVANRILSQDHDKIFFNTCPKCNKLARTHYARQCIYCTYNWHSIVVAQFKLNSCFQLTGRKFFILGEITEGEIKQGQYMDLTMLGLNKKPKIESIELAFKQQDGKAWEDIALVTNELTEEDMIYLKNIGSYRAIFNIVNEQ
;
A
#
# COMPACT_ATOMS: atom_id res chain seq x y z
N MET A 1 -8.64 6.44 16.89
CA MET A 1 -7.46 6.18 16.06
C MET A 1 -6.35 7.10 16.54
N ASP A 2 -5.14 6.59 16.74
CA ASP A 2 -4.02 7.42 17.16
C ASP A 2 -3.46 8.24 15.97
N LYS A 3 -2.66 9.26 16.29
CA LYS A 3 -2.13 10.22 15.31
C LYS A 3 -1.14 9.61 14.32
N GLU A 4 -0.43 8.55 14.70
CA GLU A 4 0.50 7.86 13.80
C GLU A 4 -0.26 7.11 12.72
N THR A 5 -1.29 6.35 13.12
CA THR A 5 -2.16 5.62 12.19
C THR A 5 -2.86 6.56 11.21
N VAL A 6 -3.40 7.68 11.68
CA VAL A 6 -4.04 8.71 10.83
C VAL A 6 -3.06 9.20 9.75
N ARG A 7 -1.85 9.57 10.16
CA ARG A 7 -0.81 10.07 9.24
C ARG A 7 -0.33 9.00 8.27
N TYR A 8 -0.21 7.76 8.72
CA TYR A 8 0.16 6.64 7.87
C TYR A 8 -0.86 6.46 6.73
N ILE A 9 -2.16 6.48 7.05
CA ILE A 9 -3.23 6.38 6.06
C ILE A 9 -3.14 7.52 5.04
N ILE A 10 -3.11 8.77 5.51
CA ILE A 10 -3.10 9.94 4.62
C ILE A 10 -1.85 9.97 3.73
N ASN A 11 -0.68 9.62 4.27
CA ASN A 11 0.58 9.72 3.54
C ASN A 11 0.76 8.58 2.52
N TYR A 12 0.46 7.34 2.91
CA TYR A 12 0.75 6.16 2.06
C TYR A 12 -0.44 5.75 1.19
N PHE A 13 -1.66 6.13 1.56
CA PHE A 13 -2.87 5.88 0.78
C PHE A 13 -3.47 7.17 0.22
N SER A 14 -2.62 8.14 -0.10
CA SER A 14 -3.04 9.44 -0.63
C SER A 14 -3.77 9.36 -1.98
N HIS A 15 -3.67 8.23 -2.68
CA HIS A 15 -4.45 7.94 -3.89
C HIS A 15 -5.95 7.77 -3.59
N LEU A 16 -6.33 7.37 -2.37
CA LEU A 16 -7.72 7.22 -1.91
C LEU A 16 -8.36 8.55 -1.46
N LEU A 17 -7.59 9.64 -1.45
CA LEU A 17 -8.12 10.97 -1.14
C LEU A 17 -8.94 11.53 -2.31
N THR A 18 -10.03 12.21 -1.98
CA THR A 18 -10.84 12.96 -2.94
C THR A 18 -10.08 14.17 -3.48
N SER A 19 -10.60 14.81 -4.55
CA SER A 19 -10.03 16.06 -5.08
C SER A 19 -9.96 17.15 -3.99
N ASP A 20 -11.01 17.24 -3.19
CA ASP A 20 -11.22 18.32 -2.23
C ASP A 20 -10.34 18.10 -1.00
N GLU A 21 -10.18 16.84 -0.55
CA GLU A 21 -9.24 16.47 0.51
C GLU A 21 -7.79 16.73 0.09
N LYS A 22 -7.42 16.36 -1.14
CA LYS A 22 -6.10 16.68 -1.72
C LYS A 22 -5.88 18.20 -1.76
N MET A 23 -6.93 18.97 -2.06
CA MET A 23 -6.85 20.43 -2.04
C MET A 23 -6.72 20.99 -0.63
N ALA A 24 -7.48 20.48 0.34
CA ALA A 24 -7.42 20.89 1.74
C ALA A 24 -6.03 20.65 2.36
N ILE A 25 -5.36 19.54 2.02
CA ILE A 25 -3.97 19.28 2.41
C ILE A 25 -3.03 20.32 1.80
N LYS A 26 -3.16 20.62 0.50
CA LYS A 26 -2.33 21.63 -0.18
C LYS A 26 -2.55 23.02 0.39
N TYR A 27 -3.80 23.39 0.65
CA TYR A 27 -4.19 24.66 1.26
C TYR A 27 -3.55 24.82 2.63
N SER A 28 -3.73 23.83 3.51
CA SER A 28 -3.18 23.84 4.86
C SER A 28 -1.65 23.87 4.87
N SER A 29 -0.99 23.08 4.02
CA SER A 29 0.48 23.12 3.87
C SER A 29 0.98 24.47 3.37
N SER A 30 0.23 25.11 2.47
CA SER A 30 0.55 26.43 1.91
C SER A 30 0.44 27.51 2.99
N LEU A 31 -0.64 27.52 3.78
CA LEU A 31 -0.81 28.44 4.91
C LEU A 31 0.29 28.27 5.95
N TYR A 32 0.55 27.02 6.38
CA TYR A 32 1.59 26.73 7.36
C TYR A 32 2.97 27.28 6.92
N LYS A 33 3.32 27.11 5.64
CA LYS A 33 4.58 27.64 5.09
C LYS A 33 4.63 29.16 5.09
N LEU A 34 3.51 29.84 4.85
CA LEU A 34 3.46 31.30 4.88
C LEU A 34 3.58 31.85 6.31
N GLU A 35 2.97 31.18 7.28
CA GLU A 35 2.93 31.64 8.68
C GLU A 35 4.22 31.32 9.45
N TYR A 36 4.85 30.17 9.17
CA TYR A 36 5.92 29.63 10.04
C TYR A 36 7.28 29.44 9.34
N SER A 37 7.49 30.00 8.14
CA SER A 37 8.80 29.94 7.46
C SER A 37 9.58 31.26 7.57
N PRO A 38 10.47 31.43 8.56
CA PRO A 38 11.12 32.71 8.86
C PRO A 38 12.07 33.21 7.76
N ASN A 39 12.54 32.32 6.87
CA ASN A 39 13.55 32.63 5.86
C ASN A 39 13.01 32.69 4.42
N ILE A 40 11.68 32.73 4.24
CA ILE A 40 11.05 32.72 2.91
C ILE A 40 10.45 34.09 2.60
N ASN A 41 10.61 34.55 1.36
CA ASN A 41 9.85 35.69 0.84
C ASN A 41 8.36 35.30 0.71
N THR A 42 7.62 35.48 1.80
CA THR A 42 6.22 35.08 1.94
C THR A 42 5.31 35.74 0.90
N LYS A 43 5.57 37.01 0.53
CA LYS A 43 4.77 37.74 -0.48
C LYS A 43 4.86 37.12 -1.88
N ASN A 44 6.05 36.71 -2.31
CA ASN A 44 6.21 36.03 -3.59
C ASN A 44 5.62 34.62 -3.56
N LEU A 45 5.77 33.92 -2.44
CA LEU A 45 5.24 32.57 -2.26
C LEU A 45 3.71 32.55 -2.26
N GLU A 46 3.08 33.51 -1.58
CA GLU A 46 1.62 33.67 -1.55
C GLU A 46 1.05 33.91 -2.96
N LYS A 47 1.68 34.79 -3.75
CA LYS A 47 1.30 35.02 -5.15
C LYS A 47 1.37 33.73 -5.98
N ILE A 48 2.41 32.92 -5.78
CA ILE A 48 2.56 31.62 -6.48
C ILE A 48 1.45 30.66 -6.07
N TYR A 49 1.14 30.57 -4.77
CA TYR A 49 0.10 29.68 -4.27
C TYR A 49 -1.30 30.07 -4.76
N LYS A 50 -1.62 31.37 -4.78
CA LYS A 50 -2.87 31.88 -5.37
C LYS A 50 -2.93 31.59 -6.87
N LYS A 51 -1.86 31.86 -7.62
CA LYS A 51 -1.81 31.58 -9.08
C LYS A 51 -1.98 30.10 -9.41
N ARG A 52 -1.49 29.20 -8.56
CA ARG A 52 -1.65 27.74 -8.70
C ARG A 52 -2.97 27.20 -8.15
N GLY A 53 -3.81 28.06 -7.57
CA GLY A 53 -5.08 27.68 -6.96
C GLY A 53 -4.94 26.91 -5.64
N TRP A 54 -3.76 26.90 -5.01
CA TRP A 54 -3.52 26.19 -3.74
C TRP A 54 -4.02 26.98 -2.53
N LEU A 55 -4.03 28.32 -2.65
CA LEU A 55 -4.72 29.21 -1.72
C LEU A 55 -5.90 29.82 -2.47
N ASN A 56 -7.02 29.11 -2.46
CA ASN A 56 -8.28 29.54 -3.03
C ASN A 56 -9.29 29.81 -1.89
N SER A 57 -10.42 30.45 -2.22
CA SER A 57 -11.54 30.65 -1.30
C SER A 57 -12.64 29.63 -1.56
N ASP A 58 -12.26 28.39 -1.89
CA ASP A 58 -13.23 27.33 -2.14
C ASP A 58 -13.93 26.96 -0.84
N GLN A 59 -15.24 27.22 -0.78
CA GLN A 59 -16.05 27.04 0.40
C GLN A 59 -16.05 25.58 0.88
N THR A 60 -16.01 24.61 -0.04
CA THR A 60 -15.96 23.17 0.28
C THR A 60 -14.67 22.83 1.02
N VAL A 61 -13.54 23.35 0.54
CA VAL A 61 -12.22 23.14 1.16
C VAL A 61 -12.15 23.80 2.54
N LEU A 62 -12.71 25.00 2.68
CA LEU A 62 -12.76 25.70 3.97
C LEU A 62 -13.66 24.97 4.98
N GLU A 63 -14.76 24.38 4.53
CA GLU A 63 -15.66 23.57 5.36
C GLU A 63 -14.98 22.30 5.89
N LEU A 64 -14.21 21.60 5.04
CA LEU A 64 -13.41 20.45 5.47
C LEU A 64 -12.42 20.80 6.59
N LEU A 65 -11.92 22.04 6.62
CA LEU A 65 -10.93 22.53 7.57
C LEU A 65 -11.52 23.25 8.78
N LYS A 66 -12.84 23.39 8.88
CA LYS A 66 -13.53 24.16 9.94
C LYS A 66 -13.19 23.70 11.37
N GLY A 67 -12.93 22.41 11.56
CA GLY A 67 -12.53 21.83 12.84
C GLY A 67 -11.02 21.88 13.13
N GLY A 68 -10.24 22.55 12.29
CA GLY A 68 -8.77 22.51 12.33
C GLY A 68 -8.19 21.31 11.57
N TYR A 69 -6.89 21.41 11.25
CA TYR A 69 -6.21 20.44 10.40
C TYR A 69 -6.14 19.03 11.02
N GLU A 70 -5.93 18.92 12.33
CA GLU A 70 -5.87 17.61 13.00
C GLU A 70 -7.22 16.88 12.97
N ASN A 71 -8.32 17.61 13.15
CA ASN A 71 -9.66 17.04 13.04
C ASN A 71 -9.97 16.63 11.59
N PHE A 72 -9.56 17.46 10.62
CA PHE A 72 -9.64 17.11 9.20
C PHE A 72 -8.90 15.79 8.90
N GLU A 73 -7.64 15.65 9.34
CA GLU A 73 -6.87 14.42 9.14
C GLU A 73 -7.60 13.20 9.72
N LEU A 74 -8.14 13.31 10.94
CA LEU A 74 -8.88 12.24 11.58
C LEU A 74 -10.16 11.84 10.81
N LEU A 75 -10.94 12.82 10.36
CA LEU A 75 -12.17 12.57 9.59
C LEU A 75 -11.88 11.89 8.26
N VAL A 76 -10.85 12.34 7.56
CA VAL A 76 -10.42 11.74 6.28
C VAL A 76 -9.95 10.30 6.50
N ALA A 77 -9.11 10.05 7.50
CA ALA A 77 -8.66 8.69 7.80
C ALA A 77 -9.82 7.76 8.16
N ASN A 78 -10.80 8.21 8.95
CA ASN A 78 -12.02 7.45 9.25
C ASN A 78 -12.88 7.20 8.01
N ARG A 79 -13.00 8.16 7.09
CA ARG A 79 -13.70 7.97 5.82
C ARG A 79 -13.02 6.87 5.00
N ILE A 80 -11.72 6.96 4.79
CA ILE A 80 -10.96 5.98 4.00
C ILE A 80 -11.09 4.59 4.64
N LEU A 81 -10.98 4.48 5.97
CA LEU A 81 -11.18 3.21 6.68
C LEU A 81 -12.62 2.69 6.65
N SER A 82 -13.63 3.52 6.44
CA SER A 82 -15.02 3.04 6.36
C SER A 82 -15.42 2.67 4.92
N GLN A 83 -14.85 3.35 3.92
CA GLN A 83 -15.24 3.20 2.52
C GLN A 83 -14.28 2.32 1.70
N ASP A 84 -13.00 2.31 2.05
CA ASP A 84 -11.91 1.71 1.27
C ASP A 84 -11.01 0.83 2.15
N HIS A 85 -11.55 0.25 3.24
CA HIS A 85 -10.78 -0.55 4.21
C HIS A 85 -10.01 -1.72 3.58
N ASP A 86 -10.57 -2.32 2.53
CA ASP A 86 -10.03 -3.41 1.74
C ASP A 86 -8.81 -3.00 0.90
N LYS A 87 -8.58 -1.70 0.73
CA LYS A 87 -7.44 -1.14 0.00
C LYS A 87 -6.32 -0.68 0.92
N ILE A 88 -6.52 -0.76 2.24
CA ILE A 88 -5.57 -0.29 3.25
C ILE A 88 -4.90 -1.48 3.92
N PHE A 89 -3.60 -1.38 4.10
CA PHE A 89 -2.83 -2.35 4.87
C PHE A 89 -1.82 -1.67 5.79
N PHE A 90 -1.54 -2.31 6.91
CA PHE A 90 -0.63 -1.80 7.92
C PHE A 90 0.58 -2.72 8.02
N ASN A 91 1.77 -2.18 7.77
CA ASN A 91 3.01 -2.87 8.05
C ASN A 91 3.31 -2.74 9.55
N THR A 92 3.14 -3.81 10.32
CA THR A 92 3.46 -3.81 11.76
C THR A 92 4.74 -4.60 12.02
N CYS A 93 5.45 -4.21 13.09
CA CYS A 93 6.64 -4.94 13.50
C CYS A 93 6.26 -6.35 13.98
N PRO A 94 6.85 -7.43 13.44
CA PRO A 94 6.52 -8.80 13.87
C PRO A 94 6.88 -9.08 15.33
N LYS A 95 7.81 -8.32 15.93
CA LYS A 95 8.23 -8.50 17.33
C LYS A 95 7.35 -7.77 18.35
N CYS A 96 6.92 -6.54 18.05
CA CYS A 96 6.19 -5.70 19.02
C CYS A 96 4.82 -5.22 18.54
N ASN A 97 4.41 -5.62 17.34
CA ASN A 97 3.15 -5.29 16.68
C ASN A 97 2.83 -3.78 16.55
N LYS A 98 3.82 -2.90 16.70
CA LYS A 98 3.67 -1.46 16.46
C LYS A 98 3.76 -1.16 14.97
N LEU A 99 3.03 -0.14 14.53
CA LEU A 99 3.03 0.34 13.15
C LEU A 99 4.45 0.75 12.73
N ALA A 100 4.88 0.27 11.58
CA ALA A 100 6.16 0.64 11.00
C ALA A 100 6.07 2.00 10.30
N ARG A 101 7.20 2.68 10.18
CA ARG A 101 7.27 4.05 9.64
C ARG A 101 6.68 4.17 8.24
N THR A 102 6.88 3.16 7.40
CA THR A 102 6.38 3.09 6.03
C THR A 102 5.90 1.67 5.76
N HIS A 103 5.09 1.49 4.72
CA HIS A 103 4.65 0.17 4.29
C HIS A 103 5.77 -0.73 3.76
N TYR A 104 6.94 -0.17 3.43
CA TYR A 104 8.15 -0.90 3.01
C TYR A 104 9.18 -1.10 4.14
N ALA A 105 8.96 -0.53 5.32
CA ALA A 105 9.96 -0.54 6.39
C ALA A 105 10.23 -1.97 6.89
N ARG A 106 11.52 -2.32 7.04
CA ARG A 106 11.98 -3.62 7.56
C ARG A 106 12.76 -3.51 8.88
N GLN A 107 12.62 -2.38 9.56
CA GLN A 107 13.20 -2.12 10.86
C GLN A 107 12.22 -1.32 11.71
N CYS A 108 12.02 -1.76 12.96
CA CYS A 108 11.11 -1.11 13.89
C CYS A 108 11.80 0.10 14.55
N ILE A 109 11.15 1.26 14.53
CA ILE A 109 11.64 2.45 15.24
C ILE A 109 11.43 2.36 16.76
N TYR A 110 10.56 1.45 17.22
CA TYR A 110 10.19 1.33 18.63
C TYR A 110 11.04 0.30 19.39
N CYS A 111 11.27 -0.88 18.78
CA CYS A 111 12.00 -1.97 19.43
C CYS A 111 13.30 -2.35 18.70
N THR A 112 13.67 -1.59 17.68
CA THR A 112 14.88 -1.77 16.84
C THR A 112 15.01 -3.12 16.15
N TYR A 113 14.00 -4.00 16.24
CA TYR A 113 13.99 -5.28 15.55
C TYR A 113 14.13 -5.07 14.04
N ASN A 114 15.04 -5.83 13.44
CA ASN A 114 15.35 -5.78 12.03
C ASN A 114 14.91 -7.12 11.42
N TRP A 115 14.01 -7.07 10.45
CA TRP A 115 13.50 -8.25 9.75
C TRP A 115 13.86 -8.25 8.27
N HIS A 116 14.96 -7.60 7.88
CA HIS A 116 15.46 -7.70 6.51
C HIS A 116 15.76 -9.15 6.12
N SER A 117 16.22 -9.97 7.07
CA SER A 117 16.51 -11.39 6.86
C SER A 117 15.28 -12.29 6.80
N ILE A 118 14.09 -11.79 7.13
CA ILE A 118 12.85 -12.58 7.02
C ILE A 118 12.45 -12.71 5.55
N VAL A 119 12.71 -11.70 4.74
CA VAL A 119 12.46 -11.71 3.29
C VAL A 119 13.55 -12.52 2.59
N VAL A 120 13.14 -13.58 1.92
CA VAL A 120 14.04 -14.55 1.27
C VAL A 120 13.97 -14.51 -0.25
N ALA A 121 12.89 -13.99 -0.80
CA ALA A 121 12.75 -13.75 -2.23
C ALA A 121 11.76 -12.61 -2.51
N GLN A 122 11.82 -12.08 -3.73
CA GLN A 122 10.82 -11.18 -4.28
C GLN A 122 10.17 -11.85 -5.49
N PHE A 123 8.84 -11.79 -5.55
CA PHE A 123 8.05 -12.40 -6.60
C PHE A 123 7.21 -11.33 -7.30
N LYS A 124 7.35 -11.25 -8.62
CA LYS A 124 6.59 -10.35 -9.46
C LYS A 124 5.38 -11.07 -10.00
N LEU A 125 4.20 -10.63 -9.57
CA LEU A 125 2.92 -11.17 -10.00
C LEU A 125 2.67 -10.85 -11.49
N ASN A 126 2.43 -11.89 -12.28
CA ASN A 126 2.02 -11.79 -13.68
C ASN A 126 0.52 -12.07 -13.85
N SER A 127 -0.04 -13.08 -13.17
CA SER A 127 -1.48 -13.38 -13.25
C SER A 127 -1.93 -14.34 -12.16
N CYS A 128 -3.21 -14.29 -11.78
CA CYS A 128 -3.81 -15.30 -10.92
C CYS A 128 -4.92 -16.05 -11.66
N PHE A 129 -5.04 -17.36 -11.50
CA PHE A 129 -6.16 -18.12 -12.04
C PHE A 129 -6.45 -19.37 -11.21
N GLN A 130 -7.62 -19.96 -11.45
CA GLN A 130 -8.03 -21.21 -10.84
C GLN A 130 -8.65 -22.07 -11.93
N LEU A 131 -8.19 -23.31 -12.05
CA LEU A 131 -8.85 -24.29 -12.92
C LEU A 131 -9.97 -24.96 -12.13
N THR A 132 -11.10 -25.23 -12.79
CA THR A 132 -12.25 -25.89 -12.16
C THR A 132 -11.84 -27.19 -11.46
N GLY A 133 -12.14 -27.32 -10.17
CA GLY A 133 -11.78 -28.48 -9.37
C GLY A 133 -10.29 -28.60 -9.00
N ARG A 134 -9.48 -27.56 -9.26
CA ARG A 134 -8.07 -27.49 -8.88
C ARG A 134 -7.79 -26.31 -7.93
N LYS A 135 -6.56 -26.30 -7.42
CA LYS A 135 -6.02 -25.27 -6.54
C LYS A 135 -5.91 -23.91 -7.24
N PHE A 136 -5.80 -22.85 -6.46
CA PHE A 136 -5.57 -21.49 -6.95
C PHE A 136 -4.09 -21.26 -7.24
N PHE A 137 -3.78 -20.71 -8.41
CA PHE A 137 -2.42 -20.49 -8.89
C PHE A 137 -2.12 -19.00 -8.99
N ILE A 138 -1.00 -18.62 -8.37
CA ILE A 138 -0.41 -17.29 -8.45
C ILE A 138 0.83 -17.40 -9.37
N LEU A 139 0.72 -16.89 -10.59
CA LEU A 139 1.78 -16.95 -11.59
C LEU A 139 2.64 -15.70 -11.60
N GLY A 140 3.94 -15.89 -11.82
CA GLY A 140 4.87 -14.79 -11.91
C GLY A 140 6.32 -15.22 -12.05
N GLU A 141 7.20 -14.28 -11.77
CA GLU A 141 8.65 -14.43 -11.91
C GLU A 141 9.32 -14.16 -10.55
N ILE A 142 10.34 -14.96 -10.23
CA ILE A 142 11.25 -14.63 -9.14
C ILE A 142 12.16 -13.50 -9.63
N THR A 143 12.10 -12.34 -8.98
CA THR A 143 12.97 -11.20 -9.31
C THR A 143 14.22 -11.16 -8.45
N GLU A 144 14.20 -11.77 -7.28
CA GLU A 144 15.31 -11.85 -6.34
C GLU A 144 15.15 -13.07 -5.43
N GLY A 145 16.26 -13.72 -5.06
CA GLY A 145 16.29 -14.78 -4.05
C GLY A 145 15.82 -16.16 -4.54
N GLU A 146 15.54 -17.06 -3.59
CA GLU A 146 15.08 -18.42 -3.86
C GLU A 146 13.79 -18.72 -3.10
N ILE A 147 12.82 -19.31 -3.80
CA ILE A 147 11.54 -19.71 -3.21
C ILE A 147 11.55 -21.21 -2.95
N LYS A 148 11.08 -21.61 -1.76
CA LYS A 148 10.95 -22.99 -1.32
C LYS A 148 9.54 -23.25 -0.80
N GLN A 149 9.07 -24.47 -0.98
CA GLN A 149 7.81 -24.93 -0.39
C GLN A 149 7.83 -24.72 1.13
N GLY A 150 6.71 -24.28 1.68
CA GLY A 150 6.55 -24.01 3.10
C GLY A 150 6.89 -22.58 3.54
N GLN A 151 7.50 -21.76 2.67
CA GLN A 151 7.60 -20.31 2.87
C GLN A 151 6.24 -19.64 2.67
N TYR A 152 6.13 -18.36 3.01
CA TYR A 152 4.87 -17.61 2.96
C TYR A 152 4.93 -16.47 1.95
N MET A 153 3.83 -16.25 1.24
CA MET A 153 3.67 -15.14 0.30
C MET A 153 3.14 -13.93 1.06
N ASP A 154 3.92 -12.86 1.21
CA ASP A 154 3.45 -11.64 1.86
C ASP A 154 2.63 -10.78 0.91
N LEU A 155 1.33 -11.07 0.82
CA LEU A 155 0.39 -10.41 -0.07
C LEU A 155 -0.06 -9.04 0.43
N THR A 156 0.45 -8.59 1.58
CA THR A 156 0.10 -7.30 2.21
C THR A 156 0.34 -6.14 1.25
N MET A 157 1.44 -6.21 0.48
CA MET A 157 1.78 -5.22 -0.55
C MET A 157 0.82 -5.19 -1.74
N LEU A 158 0.06 -6.26 -1.94
CA LEU A 158 -1.00 -6.34 -2.94
C LEU A 158 -2.34 -5.85 -2.39
N GLY A 159 -2.39 -5.35 -1.15
CA GLY A 159 -3.63 -4.93 -0.49
C GLY A 159 -4.37 -6.08 0.20
N LEU A 160 -3.81 -7.29 0.22
CA LEU A 160 -4.38 -8.41 0.95
C LEU A 160 -3.56 -8.66 2.22
N ASN A 161 -4.08 -8.31 3.39
CA ASN A 161 -3.39 -8.47 4.68
C ASN A 161 -3.32 -9.94 5.15
N LYS A 162 -2.69 -10.78 4.34
CA LYS A 162 -2.56 -12.22 4.52
C LYS A 162 -1.18 -12.68 4.07
N LYS A 163 -0.68 -13.71 4.74
CA LYS A 163 0.59 -14.38 4.42
C LYS A 163 0.38 -15.86 4.19
N PRO A 164 -0.32 -16.25 3.11
CA PRO A 164 -0.61 -17.64 2.83
C PRO A 164 0.67 -18.44 2.60
N LYS A 165 0.69 -19.67 3.13
CA LYS A 165 1.77 -20.62 2.93
C LYS A 165 1.81 -21.12 1.49
N ILE A 166 3.02 -21.28 0.95
CA ILE A 166 3.29 -21.92 -0.34
C ILE A 166 3.23 -23.43 -0.15
N GLU A 167 2.16 -24.02 -0.66
CA GLU A 167 1.89 -25.46 -0.59
C GLU A 167 2.62 -26.24 -1.68
N SER A 168 2.73 -25.67 -2.89
CA SER A 168 3.52 -26.23 -3.98
C SER A 168 4.03 -25.13 -4.91
N ILE A 169 5.11 -25.46 -5.63
CA ILE A 169 5.71 -24.63 -6.67
C ILE A 169 5.71 -25.47 -7.95
N GLU A 170 5.13 -24.92 -9.01
CA GLU A 170 5.00 -25.59 -10.30
C GLU A 170 5.54 -24.68 -11.42
N LEU A 171 5.92 -25.27 -12.56
CA LEU A 171 6.28 -24.52 -13.76
C LEU A 171 5.05 -24.39 -14.66
N ALA A 172 4.74 -23.16 -15.06
CA ALA A 172 3.61 -22.85 -15.92
C ALA A 172 4.10 -22.36 -17.28
N PHE A 173 3.86 -23.17 -18.30
CA PHE A 173 4.14 -22.80 -19.69
C PHE A 173 2.97 -22.03 -20.29
N LYS A 174 3.23 -20.82 -20.77
CA LYS A 174 2.30 -20.05 -21.60
C LYS A 174 2.85 -19.93 -23.01
N GLN A 175 2.00 -20.13 -24.00
CA GLN A 175 2.28 -19.72 -25.38
C GLN A 175 1.54 -18.42 -25.65
N GLN A 176 2.29 -17.37 -25.97
CA GLN A 176 1.74 -16.09 -26.40
C GLN A 176 2.53 -15.60 -27.62
N ASP A 177 1.83 -15.30 -28.71
CA ASP A 177 2.41 -14.84 -29.98
C ASP A 177 3.52 -15.74 -30.54
N GLY A 178 3.38 -17.07 -30.40
CA GLY A 178 4.36 -18.05 -30.86
C GLY A 178 5.65 -18.11 -30.04
N LYS A 179 5.74 -17.37 -28.93
CA LYS A 179 6.84 -17.47 -27.96
C LYS A 179 6.36 -18.20 -26.71
N ALA A 180 7.16 -19.17 -26.27
CA ALA A 180 6.97 -19.84 -24.99
C ALA A 180 7.52 -18.95 -23.87
N TRP A 181 6.70 -18.72 -22.86
CA TRP A 181 7.08 -18.08 -21.61
C TRP A 181 6.90 -19.08 -20.48
N GLU A 182 7.87 -19.11 -19.57
CA GLU A 182 7.86 -19.97 -18.40
C GLU A 182 7.63 -19.09 -17.16
N ASP A 183 6.41 -19.16 -16.63
CA ASP A 183 6.06 -18.56 -15.34
C ASP A 183 6.30 -19.60 -14.23
N ILE A 184 6.59 -19.12 -13.03
CA ILE A 184 6.53 -19.92 -11.82
C ILE A 184 5.12 -19.80 -11.24
N ALA A 185 4.54 -20.93 -10.84
CA ALA A 185 3.24 -21.00 -10.21
C ALA A 185 3.39 -21.31 -8.72
N LEU A 186 2.97 -20.37 -7.88
CA LEU A 186 2.85 -20.56 -6.44
C LEU A 186 1.42 -20.97 -6.10
N VAL A 187 1.28 -22.03 -5.32
CA VAL A 187 -0.02 -22.62 -4.97
C VAL A 187 -0.25 -22.52 -3.47
N THR A 188 -1.48 -22.17 -3.08
CA THR A 188 -1.89 -22.14 -1.68
C THR A 188 -3.36 -22.53 -1.53
N ASN A 189 -3.71 -23.03 -0.34
CA ASN A 189 -5.09 -23.34 0.06
C ASN A 189 -5.60 -22.39 1.17
N GLU A 190 -4.80 -21.40 1.59
CA GLU A 190 -5.12 -20.50 2.70
C GLU A 190 -5.88 -19.24 2.27
N LEU A 191 -6.29 -19.15 1.00
CA LEU A 191 -7.04 -18.03 0.44
C LEU A 191 -8.54 -18.35 0.36
N THR A 192 -9.38 -17.39 0.75
CA THR A 192 -10.84 -17.47 0.60
C THR A 192 -11.27 -17.16 -0.84
N GLU A 193 -12.53 -17.45 -1.18
CA GLU A 193 -13.08 -17.11 -2.50
C GLU A 193 -13.00 -15.60 -2.80
N GLU A 194 -13.25 -14.76 -1.79
CA GLU A 194 -13.12 -13.30 -1.90
C GLU A 194 -11.67 -12.89 -2.19
N ASP A 195 -10.68 -13.47 -1.49
CA ASP A 195 -9.27 -13.20 -1.75
C ASP A 195 -8.87 -13.59 -3.19
N MET A 196 -9.34 -14.75 -3.63
CA MET A 196 -9.06 -15.27 -4.96
C MET A 196 -9.65 -14.37 -6.05
N ILE A 197 -10.86 -13.85 -5.86
CA ILE A 197 -11.50 -12.88 -6.75
C ILE A 197 -10.72 -11.57 -6.75
N TYR A 198 -10.33 -11.08 -5.57
CA TYR A 198 -9.53 -9.86 -5.43
C TYR A 198 -8.20 -9.96 -6.19
N LEU A 199 -7.43 -11.03 -5.98
CA LEU A 199 -6.15 -11.25 -6.65
C LEU A 199 -6.28 -11.43 -8.17
N LYS A 200 -7.40 -11.97 -8.67
CA LYS A 200 -7.71 -12.00 -10.10
C LYS A 200 -8.00 -10.60 -10.66
N ASN A 201 -8.66 -9.74 -9.88
CA ASN A 201 -9.09 -8.41 -10.28
C ASN A 201 -8.00 -7.33 -10.19
N ILE A 202 -6.96 -7.51 -9.36
CA ILE A 202 -5.81 -6.61 -9.32
C ILE A 202 -5.15 -6.48 -10.70
N GLY A 203 -5.30 -7.48 -11.58
CA GLY A 203 -4.76 -7.47 -12.94
C GLY A 203 -3.25 -7.80 -13.00
N SER A 204 -2.71 -7.96 -14.22
CA SER A 204 -1.31 -8.37 -14.48
C SER A 204 -0.25 -7.27 -14.26
N TYR A 205 -0.46 -6.36 -13.31
CA TYR A 205 0.36 -5.17 -13.18
C TYR A 205 1.62 -5.39 -12.36
N ARG A 206 2.56 -6.23 -12.82
CA ARG A 206 3.97 -6.33 -12.35
C ARG A 206 4.16 -6.13 -10.83
N ALA A 207 3.20 -6.57 -10.02
CA ALA A 207 3.13 -6.17 -8.64
C ALA A 207 4.08 -7.08 -7.88
N ILE A 208 5.06 -6.49 -7.19
CA ILE A 208 6.08 -7.25 -6.48
C ILE A 208 5.62 -7.45 -5.04
N PHE A 209 5.66 -8.70 -4.59
CA PHE A 209 5.44 -9.05 -3.20
C PHE A 209 6.62 -9.89 -2.68
N ASN A 210 6.77 -9.90 -1.36
CA ASN A 210 7.88 -10.60 -0.71
C ASN A 210 7.50 -12.05 -0.42
N ILE A 211 8.48 -12.94 -0.50
CA ILE A 211 8.41 -14.26 0.13
C ILE A 211 9.17 -14.22 1.44
N VAL A 212 8.58 -14.80 2.48
CA VAL A 212 9.11 -14.75 3.84
C VAL A 212 9.18 -16.14 4.47
N ASN A 213 10.11 -16.34 5.41
CA ASN A 213 10.23 -17.61 6.14
C ASN A 213 9.22 -17.78 7.29
N GLU A 214 8.59 -16.69 7.73
CA GLU A 214 7.72 -16.65 8.90
C GLU A 214 6.46 -15.81 8.59
N GLN A 215 5.31 -16.16 9.20
CA GLN A 215 4.07 -15.36 9.13
C GLN A 215 4.18 -14.06 9.93
#